data_AF-A0A2H3IZD9-F1
#
_entry.id   AF-A0A2H3IZD9-F1
#
_cell.length_a   1.000
_cell.length_b   1.000
_cell.length_c   1.000
_cell.angle_alpha   90.00
_cell.angle_beta   90.00
_cell.angle_gamma   90.00
#
_symmetry.space_group_name_H-M   'P 1'
#
loop_
_entity.id
_entity.type
_entity.pdbx_description
1 polymer ?
#
loop_
_entity_poly.entity_id
_entity_poly.type
_entity_poly.pdbx_seq_one_letter_code
_entity_poly.pdbx_strand_id
1 'polypeptide(L)' 'ATMPATTGSTTPPAANVTPPTGLSRGSCLYDVPFLENNGLNFQTWKHRTMTVLDIRGLLDIVTGDEKDP' A
#
# COMPACT_ATOMS: atom_id res chain seq x y z
N ALA A 1 44.83 41.12 -3.99
CA ALA A 1 44.37 39.72 -3.88
C ALA A 1 43.43 39.69 -2.66
N THR A 2 42.15 39.33 -2.71
CA THR A 2 41.44 38.32 -3.50
C THR A 2 39.93 38.56 -3.37
N MET A 3 39.20 38.53 -4.48
CA MET A 3 37.84 37.98 -4.60
C MET A 3 37.76 37.39 -6.03
N PRO A 4 37.15 36.21 -6.24
CA PRO A 4 35.70 36.07 -6.13
C PRO A 4 35.20 34.74 -5.50
N ALA A 5 33.90 34.71 -5.20
CA ALA A 5 33.15 33.53 -4.78
C ALA A 5 33.05 32.49 -5.93
N THR A 6 33.12 31.20 -5.61
CA THR A 6 32.55 30.10 -6.40
C THR A 6 32.42 28.87 -5.49
N THR A 7 31.24 28.67 -4.89
CA THR A 7 30.78 27.35 -4.45
C THR A 7 30.01 26.73 -5.62
N GLY A 8 30.74 25.99 -6.46
CA GLY A 8 30.15 25.16 -7.50
C GLY A 8 30.39 23.70 -7.16
N SER A 9 29.30 22.94 -6.95
CA SER A 9 29.05 21.58 -7.48
C SER A 9 28.01 20.88 -6.59
N THR A 10 26.74 20.86 -6.99
CA THR A 10 26.07 19.82 -7.80
C THR A 10 25.39 18.75 -6.94
N THR A 11 24.06 18.79 -6.93
CA THR A 11 23.07 17.83 -6.39
C THR A 11 22.54 16.98 -7.58
N PRO A 12 21.86 15.81 -7.46
CA PRO A 12 21.94 14.61 -6.59
C PRO A 12 22.02 13.29 -7.46
N PRO A 13 21.74 12.06 -6.95
CA PRO A 13 20.37 11.65 -6.60
C PRO A 13 20.26 11.00 -5.22
N ALA A 14 19.15 11.31 -4.54
CA ALA A 14 18.63 10.53 -3.43
C ALA A 14 18.19 9.16 -3.96
N ALA A 15 19.12 8.21 -3.99
CA ALA A 15 18.81 6.81 -4.25
C ALA A 15 18.68 6.09 -2.91
N ASN A 16 17.46 6.08 -2.35
CA ASN A 16 16.83 4.83 -1.93
C ASN A 16 15.34 5.06 -1.63
N VAL A 17 14.57 5.42 -2.66
CA VAL A 17 13.15 5.06 -2.68
C VAL A 17 13.06 3.86 -3.62
N THR A 18 13.43 2.70 -3.11
CA THR A 18 13.02 1.44 -3.72
C THR A 18 11.71 1.06 -3.03
N PRO A 19 10.53 1.39 -3.58
CA PRO A 19 9.35 0.63 -3.23
C PRO A 19 9.65 -0.82 -3.67
N PRO A 20 9.31 -1.84 -2.86
CA PRO A 20 9.67 -3.21 -3.16
C PRO A 20 9.19 -3.55 -4.57
N THR A 21 10.14 -3.75 -5.49
CA THR A 21 9.86 -4.33 -6.81
C THR A 21 9.65 -5.82 -6.57
N GLY A 22 8.45 -6.09 -6.08
CA GLY A 22 7.95 -7.41 -5.73
C GLY A 22 6.45 -7.43 -5.91
N LEU A 23 5.95 -6.75 -6.96
CA LEU A 23 4.71 -7.16 -7.62
C LEU A 23 4.99 -8.53 -8.24
N SER A 24 5.06 -9.54 -7.37
CA SER A 24 4.81 -10.91 -7.74
C SER A 24 3.51 -10.84 -8.54
N ARG A 25 3.56 -11.25 -9.80
CA ARG A 25 2.38 -11.50 -10.63
C ARG A 25 1.62 -12.73 -10.08
N GLY A 26 1.43 -12.79 -8.76
CA GLY A 26 0.52 -13.69 -8.10
C GLY A 26 -0.81 -12.97 -8.01
N SER A 27 -1.77 -13.45 -8.78
CA SER A 27 -3.21 -13.16 -8.68
C SER A 27 -3.58 -11.89 -7.90
N CYS A 28 -3.79 -10.78 -8.61
CA CYS A 28 -4.23 -9.48 -8.07
C CYS A 28 -5.59 -9.52 -7.32
N LEU A 29 -6.22 -10.69 -7.24
CA LEU A 29 -7.45 -10.92 -6.49
C LEU A 29 -7.30 -10.68 -4.99
N TYR A 30 -6.08 -10.75 -4.44
CA TYR A 30 -5.82 -10.55 -3.01
C TYR A 30 -5.05 -9.28 -2.68
N ASP A 31 -4.81 -8.40 -3.65
CA ASP A 31 -4.10 -7.15 -3.41
C ASP A 31 -5.06 -6.13 -2.78
N VAL A 32 -5.06 -6.08 -1.45
CA VAL A 32 -5.84 -5.12 -0.66
C VAL A 32 -4.91 -3.98 -0.28
N PRO A 33 -5.09 -2.75 -0.82
CA PRO A 33 -4.24 -1.62 -0.48
C PRO A 33 -4.40 -1.26 0.99
N PHE A 34 -3.34 -0.80 1.66
CA PHE A 34 -3.46 -0.32 3.04
C PHE A 34 -4.45 0.83 3.17
N LEU A 35 -5.22 0.87 4.26
CA LEU A 35 -6.09 1.99 4.56
C LEU A 35 -5.24 3.23 4.87
N GLU A 36 -5.41 4.29 4.09
CA GLU A 36 -4.69 5.55 4.28
C GLU A 36 -5.15 6.25 5.56
N ASN A 37 -4.22 6.94 6.24
CA ASN A 37 -4.53 7.68 7.47
C ASN A 37 -5.60 8.77 7.28
N ASN A 38 -5.75 9.30 6.07
CA ASN A 38 -6.76 10.29 5.70
C ASN A 38 -8.14 9.66 5.40
N GLY A 39 -8.23 8.33 5.32
CA GLY A 39 -9.45 7.58 5.00
C GLY A 39 -9.96 7.72 3.56
N LEU A 40 -9.23 8.38 2.66
CA LEU A 40 -9.71 8.67 1.30
C LEU A 40 -9.97 7.41 0.48
N ASN A 41 -9.20 6.35 0.75
CA ASN A 41 -9.35 5.06 0.08
C ASN A 41 -10.26 4.07 0.83
N PHE A 42 -11.02 4.51 1.86
CA PHE A 42 -11.82 3.62 2.70
C PHE A 42 -12.80 2.76 1.90
N GLN A 43 -13.52 3.32 0.93
CA GLN A 43 -14.49 2.56 0.13
C GLN A 43 -13.80 1.45 -0.69
N THR A 44 -12.66 1.76 -1.30
CA THR A 44 -11.86 0.81 -2.08
C THR A 44 -11.30 -0.29 -1.19
N TRP A 45 -10.72 0.09 -0.04
CA TRP A 45 -10.22 -0.85 0.96
C TRP A 45 -11.33 -1.76 1.47
N LYS A 46 -12.48 -1.20 1.83
CA LYS A 46 -13.64 -1.95 2.33
C LYS A 46 -14.12 -2.97 1.30
N HIS A 47 -14.33 -2.55 0.06
CA HIS A 47 -14.78 -3.44 -1.00
C HIS A 47 -13.80 -4.60 -1.21
N ARG A 48 -12.50 -4.30 -1.38
CA ARG A 48 -11.47 -5.31 -1.58
C ARG A 48 -11.36 -6.29 -0.40
N THR A 49 -11.37 -5.76 0.82
CA THR A 49 -11.32 -6.58 2.05
C THR A 49 -12.53 -7.50 2.13
N MET A 50 -13.74 -6.99 1.90
CA MET A 50 -14.96 -7.81 1.92
C MET A 50 -14.95 -8.88 0.84
N THR A 51 -14.53 -8.56 -0.39
CA THR A 51 -14.40 -9.54 -1.47
C THR A 51 -13.44 -10.67 -1.11
N VAL A 52 -12.30 -10.36 -0.47
CA VAL A 52 -11.35 -11.39 -0.04
C VAL A 52 -11.95 -12.27 1.06
N LEU A 53 -12.64 -11.68 2.04
CA LEU A 53 -13.31 -12.44 3.11
C LEU A 53 -14.40 -13.37 2.55
N ASP A 54 -15.20 -12.88 1.61
CA ASP A 54 -16.27 -13.64 0.95
C ASP A 54 -15.70 -14.83 0.15
N ILE A 55 -14.69 -14.59 -0.71
CA ILE A 55 -14.01 -15.65 -1.48
C ILE A 55 -13.40 -16.72 -0.57
N ARG A 56 -12.99 -16.34 0.64
CA ARG A 56 -12.38 -17.24 1.63
C ARG A 56 -13.40 -17.90 2.57
N GLY A 57 -14.69 -17.56 2.47
CA GLY A 57 -15.72 -18.05 3.38
C GLY A 57 -15.55 -17.56 4.82
N LEU A 58 -14.85 -16.44 5.01
CA LEU A 58 -14.55 -15.85 6.33
C LEU A 58 -15.52 -14.71 6.68
N LEU A 59 -16.40 -14.32 5.75
CA LEU A 59 -17.29 -13.19 5.95
C LEU A 59 -18.21 -13.40 7.15
N ASP A 60 -18.80 -14.59 7.28
CA ASP A 60 -19.72 -14.93 8.37
C ASP A 60 -19.04 -14.90 9.75
N ILE A 61 -17.75 -15.28 9.80
CA ILE A 61 -16.93 -15.20 11.03
C ILE A 61 -16.73 -13.74 11.43
N VAL A 62 -16.39 -12.88 10.46
CA VAL A 62 -16.13 -11.46 10.70
C VAL A 62 -17.41 -10.69 11.04
N THR A 63 -18.56 -11.07 10.49
CA THR A 63 -19.86 -10.46 10.84
C THR A 63 -20.44 -11.02 12.13
N GLY A 64 -19.97 -12.17 12.61
CA GLY A 64 -20.52 -12.86 13.76
C GLY A 64 -21.80 -13.64 13.44
N ASP A 65 -22.05 -13.89 12.15
CA ASP A 65 -23.15 -14.74 11.66
C ASP A 65 -22.74 -16.21 11.53
N GLU A 66 -21.48 -16.56 11.84
CA GLU A 66 -21.01 -17.93 11.93
C GLU A 66 -21.98 -18.73 12.81
N LYS A 67 -22.67 -19.69 12.19
CA LYS A 67 -23.45 -20.65 12.93
C LYS A 67 -22.45 -21.64 13.52
N ASP A 68 -22.46 -21.77 14.85
CA ASP A 68 -21.77 -22.87 15.56
C ASP A 68 -21.94 -24.20 14.79
N PRO A 69 -20.89 -25.03 14.72
CA PRO A 69 -20.86 -26.25 13.90
C PRO A 69 -21.93 -27.29 14.25
#